data_AF-A0A1H6QV30-F1
#
_entry.id   AF-A0A1H6QV30-F1
#
_cell.length_a   1.000
_cell.length_b   1.000
_cell.length_c   1.000
_cell.angle_alpha   90.00
_cell.angle_beta   90.00
_cell.angle_gamma   90.00
#
_symmetry.space_group_name_H-M   'P 1'
#
loop_
_entity.id
_entity.type
_entity.pdbx_description
1 polymer ?
#
loop_
_entity_poly.entity_id
_entity_poly.type
_entity_poly.pdbx_seq_one_letter_code
_entity_poly.pdbx_strand_id
1 'polypeptide(L)'
;MKCPALLTATVMAAPALADTPMPLTYEVFETAVAHVDLQTCPAELARDEVFCRATLNHDEVHVFAFSFDGDSPMIGFATYPMPAIPAGAN
;
A
#
# COMPACT_ATOMS: atom_id res chain seq x y z
N MET A 1 22.69 50.36 -39.00
CA MET A 1 22.85 48.92 -39.29
C MET A 1 23.54 48.23 -38.12
N LYS A 2 22.78 47.56 -37.24
CA LYS A 2 23.23 46.54 -36.27
C LYS A 2 21.97 45.85 -35.71
N CYS A 3 21.76 44.60 -36.10
CA CYS A 3 20.74 43.72 -35.52
C CYS A 3 21.42 42.96 -34.36
N PRO A 4 20.89 42.96 -33.12
CA PRO A 4 21.49 42.23 -32.03
C PRO A 4 21.21 40.73 -32.19
N ALA A 5 22.26 39.93 -32.00
CA ALA A 5 22.20 38.48 -32.07
C ALA A 5 21.33 37.92 -30.93
N LEU A 6 20.30 37.16 -31.28
CA LEU A 6 19.46 36.43 -30.35
C LEU A 6 20.25 35.23 -29.81
N LEU A 7 20.54 35.22 -28.50
CA LEU A 7 21.10 34.04 -27.81
C LEU A 7 19.98 33.02 -27.57
N THR A 8 20.06 31.89 -28.25
CA THR A 8 19.18 30.73 -28.01
C THR A 8 19.68 29.99 -26.77
N ALA A 9 18.93 30.06 -25.67
CA ALA A 9 19.20 29.29 -24.47
C ALA A 9 18.75 27.83 -24.65
N THR A 10 19.69 26.90 -24.77
CA THR A 10 19.41 25.47 -24.85
C THR A 10 19.05 24.95 -23.47
N VAL A 11 17.79 24.53 -23.28
CA VAL A 11 17.34 23.84 -22.06
C VAL A 11 17.85 22.40 -22.10
N MET A 12 18.72 22.04 -21.15
CA MET A 12 19.10 20.64 -20.91
C MET A 12 17.93 19.93 -20.22
N ALA A 13 17.35 18.92 -20.86
CA ALA A 13 16.37 18.06 -20.22
C ALA A 13 17.07 17.20 -19.15
N ALA A 14 16.76 17.42 -17.88
CA ALA A 14 17.21 16.54 -16.81
C ALA A 14 16.52 15.18 -16.93
N PRO A 15 17.20 14.06 -16.67
CA PRO A 15 16.56 12.75 -16.64
C PRO A 15 15.55 12.75 -15.49
N ALA A 16 14.31 12.39 -15.80
CA ALA A 16 13.33 12.08 -14.76
C ALA A 16 13.85 10.85 -14.00
N LEU A 17 14.15 11.02 -12.71
CA LEU A 17 14.38 9.88 -11.84
C LEU A 17 13.10 9.05 -11.84
N ALA A 18 13.16 7.83 -12.37
CA ALA A 18 12.07 6.89 -12.30
C ALA A 18 11.90 6.49 -10.82
N ASP A 19 10.88 7.03 -10.18
CA ASP A 19 10.47 6.66 -8.83
C ASP A 19 9.85 5.26 -8.92
N THR A 20 10.64 4.24 -8.60
CA THR A 20 10.16 2.85 -8.59
C THR A 20 9.33 2.67 -7.33
N PRO A 21 8.03 2.30 -7.42
CA PRO A 21 7.21 2.14 -6.23
C PRO A 21 7.87 1.14 -5.28
N MET A 22 8.20 1.61 -4.08
CA MET A 22 8.79 0.76 -3.06
C MET A 22 7.69 -0.17 -2.50
N PRO A 23 7.92 -1.49 -2.47
CA PRO A 23 6.96 -2.41 -1.85
C PRO A 23 6.73 -2.05 -0.38
N LEU A 24 5.48 -2.15 0.07
CA LEU A 24 5.17 -2.07 1.50
C LEU A 24 5.58 -3.39 2.15
N THR A 25 6.69 -3.40 2.87
CA THR A 25 7.15 -4.57 3.61
C THR A 25 6.38 -4.74 4.92
N TYR A 26 6.39 -5.96 5.46
CA TYR A 26 5.72 -6.24 6.72
C TYR A 26 6.31 -5.43 7.89
N GLU A 27 7.63 -5.24 7.96
CA GLU A 27 8.30 -4.44 8.99
C GLU A 27 7.81 -2.97 9.01
N VAL A 28 7.63 -2.37 7.82
CA VAL A 28 7.09 -1.01 7.71
C VAL A 28 5.61 -0.99 8.10
N PHE A 29 4.85 -2.00 7.68
CA PHE A 29 3.44 -2.10 8.02
C PHE A 29 3.21 -2.27 9.53
N GLU A 30 3.95 -3.15 10.20
CA GLU A 30 3.71 -3.48 11.61
C GLU A 30 3.99 -2.31 12.56
N THR A 31 4.91 -1.43 12.17
CA THR A 31 5.22 -0.21 12.92
C THR A 31 4.20 0.91 12.67
N ALA A 32 3.57 0.92 11.50
CA ALA A 32 2.66 1.98 11.08
C ALA A 32 1.17 1.69 11.36
N VAL A 33 0.77 0.42 11.39
CA VAL A 33 -0.64 0.02 11.42
C VAL A 33 -0.91 -0.87 12.63
N ALA A 34 -1.78 -0.42 13.52
CA ALA A 34 -2.32 -1.28 14.57
C ALA A 34 -3.21 -2.35 13.94
N HIS A 35 -2.85 -3.61 14.11
CA HIS A 35 -3.49 -4.73 13.42
C HIS A 35 -3.59 -5.96 14.32
N VAL A 36 -4.35 -6.95 13.85
CA VAL A 36 -4.45 -8.29 14.42
C VAL A 36 -4.11 -9.34 13.39
N ASP A 37 -3.67 -10.48 13.89
CA ASP A 37 -3.29 -11.63 13.08
C ASP A 37 -4.52 -12.45 12.70
N LEU A 38 -4.68 -12.74 11.41
CA LEU A 38 -5.70 -13.69 10.96
C LEU A 38 -5.11 -15.08 10.86
N GLN A 39 -5.80 -16.07 11.44
CA GLN A 39 -5.44 -17.48 11.29
C GLN A 39 -5.63 -17.99 9.87
N THR A 40 -6.54 -17.37 9.11
CA THR A 40 -6.83 -17.74 7.73
C THR A 40 -7.13 -16.49 6.93
N CYS A 41 -6.50 -16.36 5.76
CA CYS A 41 -6.77 -15.28 4.83
C CYS A 41 -8.17 -15.42 4.21
N PRO A 42 -8.86 -14.31 3.92
CA PRO A 42 -10.07 -14.33 3.10
C PRO A 42 -9.83 -14.99 1.74
N ALA A 43 -10.86 -15.62 1.17
CA ALA A 43 -10.73 -16.44 -0.05
C ALA A 43 -10.10 -15.70 -1.24
N GLU A 44 -10.34 -14.40 -1.38
CA GLU A 44 -9.78 -13.57 -2.46
C GLU A 44 -8.30 -13.20 -2.27
N LEU A 45 -7.79 -13.31 -1.05
CA LEU A 45 -6.38 -13.09 -0.70
C LEU A 45 -5.63 -14.40 -0.41
N ALA A 46 -6.35 -15.51 -0.26
CA ALA A 46 -5.77 -16.82 0.02
C ALA A 46 -4.90 -17.28 -1.17
N ARG A 47 -3.62 -17.49 -0.89
CA ARG A 47 -2.62 -18.08 -1.78
C ARG A 47 -1.69 -18.98 -0.97
N ASP A 48 -0.83 -19.71 -1.64
CA ASP A 48 0.23 -20.45 -0.98
C ASP A 48 1.25 -19.49 -0.38
N GLU A 49 1.76 -19.81 0.80
CA GLU A 49 2.85 -19.08 1.46
C GLU A 49 2.57 -17.59 1.74
N VAL A 50 1.34 -17.28 2.18
CA VAL A 50 0.93 -15.93 2.60
C VAL A 50 0.41 -15.91 4.03
N PHE A 51 0.45 -14.74 4.64
CA PHE A 51 -0.22 -14.45 5.91
C PHE A 51 -1.00 -13.13 5.82
N CYS A 52 -2.07 -13.02 6.61
CA CYS A 52 -2.96 -11.87 6.58
C CYS A 52 -3.03 -11.14 7.91
N ARG A 53 -3.04 -9.80 7.85
CA ARG A 53 -3.25 -8.89 8.98
C ARG A 53 -4.50 -8.06 8.76
N ALA A 54 -5.29 -7.86 9.81
CA ALA A 54 -6.51 -7.05 9.75
C ALA A 54 -6.40 -5.83 10.65
N THR A 55 -6.92 -4.68 10.19
CA THR A 55 -7.14 -3.50 11.01
C THR A 55 -8.57 -3.03 10.87
N LEU A 56 -9.06 -2.33 11.90
CA LEU A 56 -10.38 -1.73 11.94
C LEU A 56 -10.25 -0.22 11.82
N ASN A 57 -10.90 0.36 10.81
CA ASN A 57 -10.92 1.79 10.62
C ASN A 57 -12.22 2.21 9.91
N HIS A 58 -12.83 3.32 10.34
CA HIS A 58 -14.04 3.89 9.70
C HIS A 58 -15.16 2.87 9.37
N ASP A 59 -15.53 2.02 10.33
CA ASP A 59 -16.56 0.97 10.16
C ASP A 59 -16.23 -0.06 9.06
N GLU A 60 -14.96 -0.22 8.72
CA GLU A 60 -14.45 -1.20 7.77
C GLU A 60 -13.34 -2.05 8.39
N VAL A 61 -13.26 -3.31 7.96
CA VAL A 61 -12.11 -4.19 8.18
C VAL A 61 -11.24 -4.12 6.94
N HIS A 62 -10.00 -3.66 7.09
CA HIS A 62 -9.00 -3.76 6.03
C HIS A 62 -8.10 -4.96 6.30
N VAL A 63 -8.02 -5.88 5.36
CA VAL A 63 -7.15 -7.06 5.41
C VAL A 63 -6.01 -6.89 4.42
N PHE A 64 -4.78 -7.04 4.88
CA PHE A 64 -3.55 -6.96 4.10
C PHE A 64 -2.93 -8.35 4.01
N ALA A 65 -2.54 -8.78 2.82
CA ALA A 65 -1.87 -10.05 2.58
C ALA A 65 -0.39 -9.81 2.25
N PHE A 66 0.47 -10.55 2.93
CA PHE A 66 1.93 -10.51 2.76
C PHE A 66 2.42 -11.89 2.33
N SER A 67 3.42 -11.93 1.43
CA SER A 67 4.15 -13.17 1.14
C SER A 67 5.14 -13.45 2.28
N PHE A 68 5.49 -14.72 2.52
CA PHE A 68 6.65 -15.08 3.36
C PHE A 68 8.00 -14.89 2.63
N ASP A 69 7.99 -14.57 1.33
CA ASP A 69 9.20 -14.36 0.55
C ASP A 69 9.95 -13.09 0.94
N GLY A 70 11.28 -13.17 0.99
CA GLY A 70 12.16 -12.01 1.16
C GLY A 70 11.77 -11.14 2.35
N ASP A 71 11.57 -9.85 2.10
CA ASP A 71 11.19 -8.86 3.14
C ASP A 71 9.69 -8.85 3.46
N SER A 72 8.99 -9.93 3.11
CA SER A 72 7.54 -10.08 3.26
C SER A 72 6.76 -8.92 2.63
N PRO A 73 6.81 -8.75 1.29
CA PRO A 73 6.11 -7.66 0.63
C PRO A 73 4.59 -7.86 0.70
N MET A 74 3.85 -6.75 0.80
CA MET A 74 2.41 -6.75 0.62
C MET A 74 2.09 -7.13 -0.84
N ILE A 75 1.25 -8.14 -1.01
CA ILE A 75 0.85 -8.69 -2.31
C ILE A 75 -0.64 -8.48 -2.61
N GLY A 76 -1.40 -7.94 -1.66
CA GLY A 76 -2.81 -7.64 -1.84
C GLY A 76 -3.46 -7.04 -0.60
N PHE A 77 -4.63 -6.47 -0.80
CA PHE A 77 -5.49 -6.01 0.27
C PHE A 77 -6.95 -6.18 -0.11
N ALA A 78 -7.82 -6.23 0.90
CA ALA A 78 -9.26 -6.28 0.77
C ALA A 78 -9.91 -5.44 1.87
N THR A 79 -11.07 -4.87 1.56
CA THR A 79 -11.85 -4.08 2.51
C THR A 79 -13.24 -4.67 2.62
N TYR A 80 -13.71 -4.88 3.84
CA TYR A 80 -15.03 -5.38 4.13
C TYR A 80 -15.78 -4.38 5.02
N PRO A 81 -17.04 -4.05 4.71
CA PRO A 81 -17.84 -3.25 5.62
C PRO A 81 -18.08 -4.05 6.91
N MET A 82 -17.94 -3.40 8.07
CA MET A 82 -18.41 -4.00 9.31
C MET A 82 -19.93 -3.87 9.41
N PRO A 83 -20.63 -4.94 9.81
CA PRO A 83 -22.02 -4.81 10.16
C PRO A 83 -22.14 -3.89 11.37
N ALA A 84 -23.07 -2.94 11.30
CA ALA A 84 -23.37 -2.06 12.43
C ALA A 84 -23.82 -2.91 13.63
N ILE A 85 -23.21 -2.70 14.79
CA ILE A 85 -23.73 -3.29 16.04
C ILE A 85 -24.95 -2.47 16.42
N PRO A 86 -26.18 -3.03 16.40
CA PRO A 86 -27.35 -2.30 16.83
C PRO A 86 -27.19 -1.93 18.31
N ALA A 87 -27.38 -0.65 18.63
CA ALA A 87 -27.39 -0.18 20.01
C ALA A 87 -28.51 -0.91 20.78
N GLY A 88 -28.16 -1.89 21.62
CA GLY A 88 -29.12 -2.62 22.45
C GLY A 88 -29.02 -4.14 22.47
N ALA A 89 -27.99 -4.77 21.87
CA ALA A 89 -27.71 -6.18 22.12
C ALA A 89 -27.15 -6.35 23.56
N ASN A 90 -28.06 -6.60 24.51
CA ASN A 90 -27.73 -7.19 25.81
C ASN A 90 -27.80 -8.71 25.72
#